data_AF-A0A9X1W2L7-F1
#
_entry.id   AF-A0A9X1W2L7-F1
#
_cell.length_a   1.000
_cell.length_b   1.000
_cell.length_c   1.000
_cell.angle_alpha   90.00
_cell.angle_beta   90.00
_cell.angle_gamma   90.00
#
_symmetry.space_group_name_H-M   'P 1'
#
loop_
_entity.id
_entity.type
_entity.pdbx_description
1 polymer ?
#
loop_
_entity_poly.entity_id
_entity_poly.type
_entity_poly.pdbx_seq_one_letter_code
_entity_poly.pdbx_strand_id
1 'polypeptide(L)'
;MNHLRYLPFFAVLATILFTGLRPDPIPQAFDQQDKLHHLLGFAALMFTMRLAFPQWRLAWAVALSLAAALLIEIGQGMLPARQASMGDMLANTLGVLLGWASSTLAYRWYLRRIGVTTEPEAAEPVARRANATRL
;
A
#
# COMPACT_ATOMS: atom_id res chain seq x y z
N MET A 1 21.31 -5.11 9.74
CA MET A 1 19.85 -5.14 9.49
C MET A 1 19.46 -3.77 8.95
N ASN A 2 19.01 -3.66 7.70
CA ASN A 2 18.67 -2.35 7.11
C ASN A 2 17.29 -1.88 7.63
N HIS A 3 17.29 -1.23 8.79
CA HIS A 3 16.08 -0.69 9.41
C HIS A 3 15.51 0.55 8.69
N LEU A 4 16.28 1.14 7.76
CA LEU A 4 15.89 2.33 7.02
C LEU A 4 14.55 2.19 6.26
N ARG A 5 14.18 0.97 5.86
CA ARG A 5 12.89 0.70 5.18
C ARG A 5 11.66 0.92 6.06
N TYR A 6 11.81 0.92 7.39
CA TYR A 6 10.70 1.13 8.32
C TYR A 6 10.41 2.61 8.57
N LEU A 7 11.40 3.49 8.40
CA LEU A 7 11.27 4.93 8.62
C LEU A 7 10.12 5.56 7.82
N PRO A 8 9.99 5.36 6.49
CA PRO A 8 8.89 5.98 5.74
C PRO A 8 7.52 5.44 6.19
N PHE A 9 7.43 4.16 6.56
CA PHE A 9 6.19 3.58 7.07
C PHE A 9 5.74 4.26 8.37
N PHE A 10 6.64 4.36 9.36
CA PHE A 10 6.29 5.01 10.62
C PHE A 10 6.03 6.51 10.46
N ALA A 11 6.77 7.19 9.59
CA ALA A 11 6.53 8.61 9.29
C ALA A 11 5.14 8.84 8.68
N VAL A 12 4.76 8.02 7.69
CA VAL A 12 3.42 8.10 7.07
C VAL A 12 2.34 7.74 8.08
N LEU A 13 2.51 6.65 8.83
CA LEU A 13 1.55 6.22 9.86
C LEU A 13 1.34 7.31 10.93
N ALA A 14 2.42 7.90 11.43
CA ALA A 14 2.33 9.00 12.39
C ALA A 14 1.60 10.21 11.79
N THR A 15 1.90 10.54 10.53
CA THR A 15 1.25 11.66 9.82
C THR A 15 -0.25 11.43 9.71
N ILE A 16 -0.70 10.28 9.19
CA ILE A 16 -2.14 10.01 9.00
C ILE A 16 -2.89 9.97 10.33
N LEU A 17 -2.29 9.43 11.39
CA LEU A 17 -2.90 9.40 12.71
C LEU A 17 -3.03 10.80 13.29
N PHE A 18 -1.96 11.61 13.20
CA PHE A 18 -1.96 12.99 13.67
C PHE A 18 -2.97 13.85 12.91
N THR A 19 -3.00 13.77 11.58
CA THR A 19 -3.91 14.59 10.76
C THR A 19 -5.35 14.09 10.77
N GLY A 20 -5.55 12.78 10.90
CA GLY A 20 -6.86 12.13 10.94
C GLY A 20 -7.57 12.34 12.27
N LEU A 21 -6.84 12.30 13.40
CA LEU A 21 -7.41 12.35 14.74
C LEU A 21 -7.28 13.70 15.45
N ARG A 22 -6.70 14.73 14.80
CA ARG A 22 -6.73 16.09 15.36
C ARG A 22 -8.17 16.63 15.39
N PRO A 23 -8.57 17.41 16.42
CA PRO A 23 -9.94 17.92 16.57
C PRO A 23 -10.41 18.74 15.37
N ASP A 24 -9.62 19.74 14.98
CA ASP A 24 -10.00 20.61 13.88
C ASP A 24 -9.68 19.97 12.52
N PRO A 25 -10.57 20.10 11.52
CA PRO A 25 -10.26 19.72 10.15
C PRO A 25 -9.10 20.54 9.60
N ILE A 26 -8.35 19.97 8.66
CA ILE A 26 -7.34 20.72 7.94
C ILE A 26 -8.05 21.73 7.03
N PRO A 27 -7.69 23.03 7.08
CA PRO A 27 -8.25 24.03 6.19
C PRO A 27 -8.17 23.59 4.72
N GLN A 28 -9.29 23.65 4.03
CA GLN A 28 -9.41 23.27 2.62
C GLN A 28 -9.03 24.48 1.76
N ALA A 29 -8.12 24.28 0.81
CA ALA A 29 -7.77 25.23 -0.24
C ALA A 29 -8.73 25.15 -1.44
N PHE A 30 -9.40 24.01 -1.63
CA PHE A 30 -10.41 23.77 -2.66
C PHE A 30 -11.38 22.66 -2.22
N ASP A 31 -12.52 22.55 -2.90
CA ASP A 31 -13.55 21.56 -2.59
C ASP A 31 -13.01 20.13 -2.67
N GLN A 32 -13.36 19.29 -1.70
CA GLN A 32 -13.01 17.87 -1.66
C GLN A 32 -11.49 17.57 -1.54
N GLN A 33 -10.68 18.53 -1.07
CA GLN A 33 -9.25 18.29 -0.82
C GLN A 33 -9.03 17.24 0.29
N ASP A 34 -9.92 17.15 1.27
CA ASP A 34 -9.97 16.07 2.25
C ASP A 34 -9.92 14.68 1.60
N LYS A 35 -10.73 14.42 0.56
CA LYS A 35 -10.73 13.15 -0.17
C LYS A 35 -9.38 12.86 -0.83
N LEU A 36 -8.68 13.89 -1.32
CA LEU A 36 -7.33 13.72 -1.84
C LEU A 36 -6.33 13.38 -0.73
N HIS A 37 -6.45 13.97 0.45
CA HIS A 37 -5.63 13.59 1.61
C HIS A 37 -5.89 12.14 2.02
N HIS A 38 -7.14 11.71 2.06
CA HIS A 38 -7.52 10.31 2.34
C HIS A 38 -6.93 9.36 1.28
N LEU A 39 -7.13 9.66 0.00
CA LEU A 39 -6.59 8.87 -1.11
C LEU A 39 -5.06 8.75 -1.05
N LEU A 40 -4.35 9.89 -0.98
CA LEU A 40 -2.88 9.92 -1.01
C LEU A 40 -2.26 9.39 0.28
N GLY A 41 -2.87 9.68 1.43
CA GLY A 41 -2.42 9.19 2.73
C GLY A 41 -2.45 7.67 2.81
N PHE A 42 -3.57 7.05 2.39
CA PHE A 42 -3.70 5.59 2.40
C PHE A 42 -2.93 4.91 1.25
N ALA A 43 -2.73 5.59 0.13
CA ALA A 43 -1.80 5.12 -0.91
C ALA A 43 -0.36 5.08 -0.39
N ALA A 44 0.09 6.14 0.30
CA ALA A 44 1.40 6.18 0.92
C ALA A 44 1.54 5.13 2.03
N LEU A 45 0.52 4.93 2.86
CA LEU A 45 0.51 3.92 3.91
C LEU A 45 0.69 2.52 3.33
N MET A 46 -0.14 2.16 2.34
CA MET A 46 -0.07 0.83 1.73
C MET A 46 1.26 0.62 1.00
N PHE A 47 1.73 1.62 0.24
CA PHE A 47 3.02 1.54 -0.47
C PHE A 47 4.19 1.31 0.49
N THR A 48 4.28 2.13 1.55
CA THR A 48 5.37 2.04 2.53
C THR A 48 5.26 0.79 3.40
N MET A 49 4.05 0.30 3.69
CA MET A 49 3.86 -0.98 4.38
C MET A 49 4.38 -2.16 3.55
N ARG A 50 4.13 -2.16 2.23
CA ARG A 50 4.68 -3.20 1.33
C ARG A 50 6.20 -3.17 1.25
N LEU A 51 6.82 -2.00 1.39
CA LEU A 51 8.28 -1.84 1.44
C LEU A 51 8.87 -2.27 2.79
N ALA A 52 8.21 -1.93 3.89
CA ALA A 52 8.65 -2.24 5.24
C ALA A 52 8.53 -3.75 5.55
N PHE A 53 7.48 -4.39 5.06
CA PHE A 53 7.14 -5.80 5.34
C PHE A 53 6.93 -6.61 4.05
N PRO A 54 7.96 -6.78 3.21
CA PRO A 54 7.81 -7.43 1.90
C PRO A 54 7.36 -8.89 2.00
N GLN A 55 7.74 -9.58 3.09
CA GLN A 55 7.35 -10.97 3.37
C GLN A 55 5.88 -11.15 3.83
N TRP A 56 5.17 -10.07 4.16
CA TRP A 56 3.77 -10.20 4.60
C TRP A 56 2.85 -10.52 3.43
N ARG A 57 1.85 -11.38 3.69
CA ARG A 57 0.78 -11.66 2.71
C ARG A 57 0.03 -10.37 2.39
N LEU A 58 -0.30 -10.18 1.11
CA LEU A 58 -1.02 -9.00 0.65
C LEU A 58 -2.33 -8.78 1.40
N ALA A 59 -3.06 -9.85 1.70
CA ALA A 59 -4.32 -9.80 2.44
C ALA A 59 -4.17 -9.09 3.80
N TRP A 60 -3.08 -9.36 4.54
CA TRP A 60 -2.82 -8.70 5.82
C TRP A 60 -2.51 -7.21 5.64
N ALA A 61 -1.73 -6.86 4.61
CA ALA A 61 -1.43 -5.47 4.31
C ALA A 61 -2.69 -4.67 3.93
N VAL A 62 -3.57 -5.25 3.11
CA VAL A 62 -4.85 -4.61 2.76
C VAL A 62 -5.75 -4.51 4.00
N ALA A 63 -5.93 -5.61 4.74
CA ALA A 63 -6.80 -5.66 5.91
C ALA A 63 -6.38 -4.66 6.99
N LEU A 64 -5.08 -4.58 7.32
CA LEU A 64 -4.59 -3.65 8.33
C LEU A 64 -4.69 -2.19 7.87
N SER A 65 -4.46 -1.89 6.58
CA SER A 65 -4.63 -0.53 6.06
C SER A 65 -6.09 -0.09 6.13
N LEU A 66 -7.03 -0.96 5.74
CA LEU A 66 -8.47 -0.66 5.80
C LEU A 66 -9.00 -0.63 7.23
N ALA A 67 -8.46 -1.46 8.13
CA ALA A 67 -8.77 -1.38 9.56
C ALA A 67 -8.31 -0.04 10.14
N ALA A 68 -7.10 0.43 9.79
CA ALA A 68 -6.62 1.75 10.21
C ALA A 68 -7.52 2.88 9.65
N ALA A 69 -7.93 2.81 8.38
CA ALA A 69 -8.88 3.74 7.79
C ALA A 69 -10.20 3.80 8.56
N LEU A 70 -10.80 2.63 8.80
CA LEU A 70 -12.07 2.52 9.51
C LEU A 70 -11.97 3.07 10.94
N LEU A 71 -10.89 2.75 11.67
CA LEU A 71 -10.69 3.22 13.04
C LEU A 71 -10.49 4.73 13.10
N ILE A 72 -9.76 5.31 12.14
CA ILE A 72 -9.59 6.76 12.03
C ILE A 72 -10.94 7.43 11.74
N GLU A 73 -11.73 6.88 10.81
CA GLU A 73 -13.05 7.41 10.44
C GLU A 73 -14.03 7.38 11.63
N ILE A 74 -14.04 6.28 12.39
CA ILE A 74 -14.81 6.17 13.63
C ILE A 74 -14.33 7.23 14.63
N GLY A 75 -13.01 7.38 14.81
CA GLY A 75 -12.43 8.39 15.68
C GLY A 75 -12.83 9.82 15.27
N GLN A 76 -12.87 10.11 13.97
CA GLN A 76 -13.36 11.38 13.43
C GLN A 76 -14.84 11.59 13.76
N GLY A 77 -15.68 10.56 13.66
CA GLY A 77 -17.09 10.63 14.04
C GLY A 77 -17.34 10.90 15.53
N MET A 78 -16.33 10.74 16.38
CA MET A 78 -16.40 11.07 17.82
C MET A 78 -15.94 12.51 18.13
N LEU A 79 -15.41 13.24 17.14
CA LEU A 79 -14.93 14.61 17.30
C LEU A 79 -16.03 15.62 16.90
N PRO A 80 -16.40 16.60 17.74
CA PRO A 80 -17.51 17.51 17.46
C PRO A 80 -17.37 18.34 16.17
N ALA A 81 -16.14 18.69 15.80
CA ALA A 81 -15.83 19.50 14.61
C ALA A 81 -15.59 18.65 13.35
N ARG A 82 -15.80 17.33 13.41
CA ARG A 82 -15.61 16.40 12.29
C ARG A 82 -16.83 15.53 12.09
N GLN A 83 -16.91 14.94 10.91
CA GLN A 83 -17.97 14.03 10.54
C GLN A 83 -17.33 12.80 9.89
N ALA A 84 -17.82 11.62 10.25
CA ALA A 84 -17.52 10.41 9.53
C ALA A 84 -18.27 10.41 8.19
N SER A 85 -17.61 9.96 7.12
CA SER A 85 -18.04 10.08 5.74
C SER A 85 -17.78 8.77 4.99
N MET A 86 -18.83 8.25 4.35
CA MET A 86 -18.68 7.14 3.40
C MET A 86 -17.80 7.54 2.21
N GLY A 87 -17.79 8.83 1.84
CA GLY A 87 -16.93 9.35 0.78
C GLY A 87 -15.44 9.26 1.13
N ASP A 88 -15.11 9.50 2.40
CA ASP A 88 -13.73 9.43 2.89
C ASP A 88 -13.29 7.98 3.01
N MET A 89 -14.17 7.08 3.46
CA MET A 89 -13.89 5.64 3.45
C MET A 89 -13.70 5.07 2.03
N LEU A 90 -14.44 5.56 1.04
CA LEU A 90 -14.21 5.22 -0.37
C LEU A 90 -12.84 5.73 -0.83
N ALA A 91 -12.49 6.98 -0.53
CA ALA A 91 -11.18 7.55 -0.86
C ALA A 91 -10.03 6.77 -0.21
N ASN A 92 -10.16 6.39 1.07
CA ASN A 92 -9.23 5.53 1.79
C ASN A 92 -9.03 4.18 1.06
N THR A 93 -10.14 3.54 0.66
CA THR A 93 -10.12 2.25 -0.03
C THR A 93 -9.42 2.35 -1.38
N LEU A 94 -9.75 3.37 -2.19
CA LEU A 94 -9.06 3.66 -3.45
C LEU A 94 -7.58 3.94 -3.22
N GLY A 95 -7.24 4.61 -2.12
CA GLY A 95 -5.87 4.88 -1.72
C GLY A 95 -5.09 3.59 -1.48
N VAL A 96 -5.64 2.66 -0.71
CA VAL A 96 -5.03 1.34 -0.49
C VAL A 96 -4.80 0.59 -1.81
N LEU A 97 -5.79 0.58 -2.71
CA LEU A 97 -5.65 -0.05 -4.02
C LEU A 97 -4.54 0.61 -4.86
N LEU A 98 -4.49 1.95 -4.89
CA LEU A 98 -3.47 2.71 -5.59
C LEU A 98 -2.07 2.43 -5.02
N GLY A 99 -1.91 2.47 -3.69
CA GLY A 99 -0.64 2.17 -3.03
C GLY A 99 -0.15 0.74 -3.30
N TRP A 100 -1.07 -0.23 -3.32
CA TRP A 100 -0.75 -1.60 -3.71
C TRP A 100 -0.29 -1.68 -5.18
N ALA A 101 -1.04 -1.09 -6.12
CA ALA A 101 -0.69 -1.08 -7.53
C ALA A 101 0.68 -0.43 -7.77
N SER A 102 0.92 0.73 -7.17
CA SER A 102 2.20 1.44 -7.25
C SER A 102 3.35 0.64 -6.65
N SER A 103 3.15 -0.03 -5.50
CA SER A 103 4.20 -0.88 -4.90
C SER A 103 4.55 -2.08 -5.77
N THR A 104 3.54 -2.67 -6.43
CA THR A 104 3.70 -3.80 -7.33
C THR A 104 4.45 -3.37 -8.59
N LEU A 105 4.07 -2.24 -9.18
CA LEU A 105 4.74 -1.69 -10.35
C LEU A 105 6.20 -1.33 -10.04
N ALA A 106 6.46 -0.67 -8.91
CA ALA A 106 7.80 -0.32 -8.45
C ALA A 106 8.67 -1.56 -8.24
N TYR A 107 8.12 -2.61 -7.60
CA TYR A 107 8.82 -3.87 -7.40
C TYR A 107 9.15 -4.57 -8.72
N ARG A 108 8.18 -4.66 -9.64
CA ARG A 108 8.40 -5.25 -10.98
C ARG A 108 9.43 -4.47 -11.78
N TRP A 109 9.38 -3.14 -11.72
CA TRP A 109 10.36 -2.27 -12.37
C TRP A 109 11.76 -2.48 -11.79
N TYR A 110 11.87 -2.57 -10.46
CA TYR A 110 13.14 -2.85 -9.78
C TYR A 110 13.74 -4.19 -10.21
N LEU A 111 12.93 -5.27 -10.22
CA LEU A 111 13.38 -6.60 -10.66
C LEU A 111 13.87 -6.59 -12.11
N ARG A 112 13.14 -5.92 -13.02
CA ARG A 112 13.56 -5.74 -14.42
C ARG A 112 14.88 -4.99 -14.53
N ARG A 113 15.08 -3.94 -13.71
CA ARG A 113 16.30 -3.13 -13.67
C ARG A 113 17.54 -3.92 -13.25
N ILE A 114 17.38 -4.90 -12.35
CA ILE A 114 18.48 -5.76 -11.88
C ILE A 114 18.64 -7.05 -12.71
N GLY A 115 17.94 -7.16 -13.85
CA GLY A 115 18.08 -8.30 -14.77
C GLY A 115 17.39 -9.58 -14.31
N VAL A 116 16.53 -9.53 -13.29
CA VAL A 116 15.72 -10.69 -12.89
C VAL A 116 14.50 -10.77 -13.81
N THR A 117 14.59 -11.62 -14.84
CA THR A 117 13.45 -11.96 -15.69
C THR A 117 12.62 -13.02 -14.98
N THR A 118 11.33 -12.74 -14.77
CA THR A 118 10.37 -13.75 -14.31
C THR A 118 9.85 -14.60 -15.47
N GLU A 119 10.64 -14.75 -16.54
CA GLU A 119 10.31 -15.71 -17.59
C GLU A 119 10.23 -17.07 -16.89
N PRO A 120 9.11 -17.81 -16.99
CA PRO A 120 9.08 -19.17 -16.50
C PRO A 120 10.24 -19.87 -17.21
N GLU A 121 11.20 -20.37 -16.43
CA GLU A 121 12.31 -21.18 -16.93
C GLU A 121 11.71 -22.15 -17.93
N ALA A 122 11.93 -21.91 -19.22
CA ALA A 122 11.28 -22.67 -20.27
C ALA A 122 11.66 -24.10 -20.00
N ALA A 123 10.69 -24.90 -19.51
CA ALA A 123 10.93 -26.23 -18.99
C ALA A 123 11.86 -26.93 -19.97
N GLU A 124 13.13 -27.10 -19.56
CA GLU A 124 14.14 -27.68 -20.41
C GLU A 124 13.53 -28.99 -20.90
N PRO A 125 13.22 -29.17 -22.19
CA PRO A 125 12.28 -30.20 -22.60
C PRO A 125 12.91 -31.52 -22.20
N VAL A 126 12.34 -32.15 -21.17
CA VAL A 126 12.73 -33.47 -20.64
C VAL A 126 12.79 -34.51 -21.78
N ALA A 127 12.09 -34.24 -22.88
CA ALA A 127 12.16 -34.95 -24.15
C ALA A 127 13.57 -35.03 -24.78
N ARG A 128 14.48 -34.05 -24.56
CA ARG A 128 15.82 -34.06 -25.16
C ARG A 128 16.79 -34.99 -24.42
N ARG A 129 16.60 -35.22 -23.10
CA ARG A 129 17.40 -36.18 -22.32
C ARG A 129 16.99 -37.63 -22.56
N ALA A 130 15.71 -37.90 -22.87
CA ALA A 130 15.22 -39.25 -23.17
C ALA A 130 15.71 -39.82 -24.51
N ASN A 131 16.10 -38.96 -25.46
CA ASN A 131 16.66 -39.38 -26.75
C ASN A 131 18.19 -39.58 -26.71
N ALA A 132 18.90 -38.95 -25.77
CA ALA A 132 20.36 -39.09 -25.65
C ALA A 132 20.79 -40.40 -24.98
N THR A 133 19.91 -41.05 -24.22
CA THR A 133 20.15 -42.36 -23.57
C THR A 133 19.70 -43.56 -24.44
N ARG A 134 19.26 -43.31 -25.68
CA ARG A 134 18.83 -44.36 -26.63
C ARG A 134 19.83 -44.60 -27.78
N LEU A 135 21.03 -44.03 -27.71
CA LEU A 135 22.17 -44.28 -28.60
C LEU A 135 23.30 -44.93 -27.82
#